data_AF-A0A2P5FLL4-F1
#
_entry.id   AF-A0A2P5FLL4-F1
#
_cell.length_a   1.000
_cell.length_b   1.000
_cell.length_c   1.000
_cell.angle_alpha   90.00
_cell.angle_beta   90.00
_cell.angle_gamma   90.00
#
_symmetry.space_group_name_H-M   'P 1'
#
loop_
_entity.id
_entity.type
_entity.pdbx_description
1 polymer ?
#
loop_
_entity_poly.entity_id
_entity_poly.type
_entity_poly.pdbx_seq_one_letter_code
_entity_poly.pdbx_strand_id
1 'polypeptide(L)'
;MRNRVCLDIGRFFFKNAISFNALRSPFFSMCRSIGSYGRGLEPPSMHELRTWILREELRTTENVVEEIKRTWPQTSVSIISDGWKDIRQRNLINFLVNNPSGTIFLKSVNVSEYIKDAKLIFKLLDEVVEEVGEHLIVQVITDNASNYKATGDPLMEKRKHLYWTPCAAHCIDLMLERIRDLPQHKNALLKARKVANYIYNHS
;
A
#
# COMPACT_ATOMS: atom_id res chain seq x y z
N MET A 1 3.97 16.55 -38.72
CA MET A 1 2.81 16.47 -37.81
C MET A 1 3.14 15.78 -36.48
N ARG A 2 3.70 14.55 -36.51
CA ARG A 2 4.10 13.78 -35.31
C ARG A 2 4.96 14.54 -34.29
N ASN A 3 6.07 15.16 -34.73
CA ASN A 3 7.00 15.83 -33.82
C ASN A 3 6.35 16.95 -33.00
N ARG A 4 5.39 17.69 -33.59
CA ARG A 4 4.65 18.74 -32.88
C ARG A 4 3.77 18.15 -31.78
N VAL A 5 3.01 17.09 -32.08
CA VAL A 5 2.17 16.39 -31.11
C VAL A 5 3.02 15.81 -29.96
N CYS A 6 4.15 15.16 -30.29
CA CYS A 6 5.06 14.64 -29.28
C CYS A 6 5.66 15.76 -28.41
N LEU A 7 5.97 16.93 -28.98
CA LEU A 7 6.47 18.07 -28.23
C LEU A 7 5.42 18.61 -27.25
N ASP A 8 4.15 18.67 -27.66
CA ASP A 8 3.06 19.14 -26.79
C ASP A 8 2.78 18.14 -25.65
N ILE A 9 2.82 16.83 -25.93
CA ILE A 9 2.78 15.80 -24.87
C ILE A 9 3.95 15.97 -23.90
N GLY A 10 5.18 16.15 -24.42
CA GLY A 10 6.36 16.36 -23.58
C GLY A 10 6.24 17.60 -22.70
N ARG A 11 5.76 18.72 -23.24
CA ARG A 11 5.49 19.95 -22.49
C ARG A 11 4.50 19.73 -21.35
N PHE A 12 3.43 18.97 -21.59
CA PHE A 12 2.46 18.62 -20.55
C PHE A 12 3.12 17.84 -19.40
N PHE A 13 3.98 16.86 -19.72
CA PHE A 13 4.72 16.12 -18.70
C PHE A 13 5.64 17.02 -17.87
N PHE A 14 6.45 17.85 -18.54
CA PHE A 14 7.43 18.70 -17.86
C PHE A 14 6.76 19.76 -16.99
N LYS A 15 5.69 20.39 -17.47
CA LYS A 15 4.99 21.46 -16.74
C LYS A 15 4.22 20.96 -15.52
N ASN A 16 3.81 19.70 -15.52
CA ASN A 16 3.03 19.10 -14.44
C ASN A 16 3.84 18.09 -13.60
N ALA A 17 5.16 18.04 -13.79
CA ALA A 17 6.06 17.10 -13.10
C ALA A 17 5.60 15.63 -13.20
N ILE A 18 5.01 15.24 -14.33
CA ILE A 18 4.55 13.86 -14.55
C ILE A 18 5.77 12.99 -14.84
N SER A 19 5.92 11.90 -14.08
CA SER A 19 6.98 10.93 -14.29
C SER A 19 6.91 10.33 -15.69
N PHE A 20 8.05 10.17 -16.36
CA PHE A 20 8.13 9.51 -17.67
C PHE A 20 7.67 8.04 -17.63
N ASN A 21 7.59 7.44 -16.45
CA ASN A 21 6.98 6.11 -16.27
C ASN A 21 5.52 6.08 -16.71
N ALA A 22 4.79 7.21 -16.72
CA ALA A 22 3.42 7.26 -17.21
C ALA A 22 3.29 6.90 -18.70
N LEU A 23 4.36 7.02 -19.50
CA LEU A 23 4.38 6.56 -20.90
C LEU A 23 4.28 5.03 -21.03
N ARG A 24 4.61 4.28 -19.97
CA ARG A 24 4.51 2.82 -19.91
C ARG A 24 3.16 2.35 -19.38
N SER A 25 2.31 3.27 -18.93
CA SER A 25 0.97 2.94 -18.44
C SER A 25 0.12 2.33 -19.56
N PRO A 26 -0.66 1.27 -19.31
CA PRO A 26 -1.62 0.76 -20.29
C PRO A 26 -2.62 1.86 -20.70
N PHE A 27 -2.95 2.78 -19.78
CA PHE A 27 -3.83 3.92 -20.04
C PHE A 27 -3.24 4.98 -20.97
N PHE A 28 -1.93 4.94 -21.27
CA PHE A 28 -1.34 5.82 -22.27
C PHE A 28 -1.87 5.54 -23.69
N SER A 29 -2.56 4.40 -23.88
CA SER A 29 -3.38 4.15 -25.07
C SER A 29 -4.43 5.23 -25.32
N MET A 30 -4.75 6.07 -24.33
CA MET A 30 -5.47 7.35 -24.47
C MET A 30 -5.08 8.12 -25.74
N CYS A 31 -3.80 8.21 -26.09
CA CYS A 31 -3.38 8.94 -27.29
C CYS A 31 -4.00 8.37 -28.57
N ARG A 32 -4.25 7.05 -28.62
CA ARG A 32 -4.99 6.42 -29.73
C ARG A 32 -6.46 6.83 -29.69
N SER A 33 -7.12 6.78 -28.53
CA SER A 33 -8.52 7.20 -28.38
C SER A 33 -8.74 8.65 -28.80
N ILE A 34 -7.84 9.56 -28.39
CA ILE A 34 -7.85 10.97 -28.82
C ILE A 34 -7.67 11.08 -30.33
N GLY A 35 -6.70 10.34 -30.90
CA GLY A 35 -6.45 10.33 -32.35
C GLY A 35 -7.64 9.78 -33.16
N SER A 36 -8.30 8.74 -32.66
CA SER A 36 -9.48 8.12 -33.28
C SER A 36 -10.72 9.00 -33.22
N TYR A 37 -10.92 9.75 -32.13
CA TYR A 37 -11.99 10.76 -32.06
C TYR A 37 -11.76 11.87 -33.10
N GLY A 38 -10.51 12.33 -33.23
CA GLY A 38 -10.12 13.33 -34.22
C GLY A 38 -10.35 14.78 -33.78
N ARG A 39 -10.49 15.67 -34.76
CA ARG A 39 -10.60 17.11 -34.51
C ARG A 39 -11.95 17.44 -33.87
N GLY A 40 -11.93 18.25 -32.81
CA GLY A 40 -13.15 18.69 -32.11
C GLY A 40 -13.40 17.96 -30.78
N LEU A 41 -12.51 17.08 -30.34
CA LEU A 41 -12.55 16.59 -28.95
C LEU A 41 -12.36 17.75 -27.99
N GLU A 42 -13.34 17.96 -27.12
CA GLU A 42 -13.19 18.79 -25.93
C GLU A 42 -12.54 17.92 -24.83
N PRO A 43 -11.36 18.29 -24.29
CA PRO A 43 -10.77 17.57 -23.19
C PRO A 43 -11.69 17.57 -21.96
N PRO A 44 -11.67 16.51 -21.13
CA PRO A 44 -12.52 16.44 -19.95
C PRO A 44 -12.21 17.58 -18.99
N SER A 45 -13.27 18.22 -18.49
CA SER A 45 -13.15 19.26 -17.47
C SER A 45 -12.77 18.69 -16.10
N MET A 46 -12.28 19.55 -15.20
CA MET A 46 -12.03 19.15 -13.81
C MET A 46 -13.28 18.62 -13.11
N HIS A 47 -14.46 19.15 -13.48
CA HIS A 47 -15.74 18.69 -12.94
C HIS A 47 -16.03 17.27 -13.38
N GLU A 48 -15.90 16.94 -14.67
CA GLU A 48 -16.13 15.60 -15.19
C GLU A 48 -15.16 14.58 -14.59
N LEU A 49 -13.87 14.94 -14.51
CA LEU A 49 -12.84 14.10 -13.91
C LEU A 49 -13.18 13.71 -12.47
N ARG A 50 -13.59 14.67 -11.62
CA ARG A 50 -13.88 14.43 -10.20
C ARG A 50 -15.29 13.87 -9.94
N THR A 51 -16.14 13.74 -10.96
CA THR A 51 -17.53 13.30 -10.81
C THR A 51 -17.74 11.96 -11.50
N TRP A 52 -18.30 11.95 -12.70
CA TRP A 52 -18.74 10.71 -13.35
C TRP A 52 -17.55 9.84 -13.76
N ILE A 53 -16.42 10.43 -14.19
CA ILE A 53 -15.23 9.65 -14.56
C ILE A 53 -14.65 8.94 -13.33
N LEU A 54 -14.42 9.66 -12.23
CA LEU A 54 -13.95 9.05 -10.98
C LEU A 54 -14.92 7.98 -10.44
N ARG A 55 -16.24 8.22 -10.53
CA ARG A 55 -17.24 7.24 -10.11
C ARG A 55 -17.20 5.97 -10.98
N GLU A 56 -16.94 6.11 -12.27
CA GLU A 56 -16.85 4.98 -13.18
C GLU A 56 -15.58 4.15 -12.97
N GLU A 57 -14.45 4.81 -12.68
CA GLU A 57 -13.21 4.14 -12.27
C GLU A 57 -13.37 3.44 -10.92
N LEU A 58 -14.08 4.06 -9.97
CA LEU A 58 -14.42 3.43 -8.69
C LEU A 58 -15.27 2.16 -8.92
N ARG A 59 -16.33 2.26 -9.72
CA ARG A 59 -17.18 1.11 -10.08
C ARG A 59 -16.39 -0.02 -10.73
N THR A 60 -15.48 0.32 -11.63
CA THR A 60 -14.59 -0.65 -12.28
C THR A 60 -13.70 -1.34 -11.25
N THR A 61 -13.13 -0.58 -10.32
CA THR A 61 -12.29 -1.11 -9.24
C THR A 61 -13.10 -2.00 -8.29
N GLU A 62 -14.31 -1.58 -7.92
CA GLU A 62 -15.24 -2.36 -7.08
C GLU A 62 -15.58 -3.70 -7.74
N ASN A 63 -15.82 -3.74 -9.06
CA ASN A 63 -16.06 -4.98 -9.77
C ASN A 63 -14.88 -5.96 -9.67
N VAL A 64 -13.64 -5.46 -9.81
CA VAL A 64 -12.42 -6.28 -9.65
C VAL A 64 -12.30 -6.78 -8.20
N VAL A 65 -12.59 -5.93 -7.21
CA VAL A 65 -12.60 -6.31 -5.80
C VAL A 65 -13.62 -7.41 -5.53
N GLU A 66 -14.83 -7.29 -6.06
CA GLU A 66 -15.89 -8.30 -5.89
C GLU A 66 -15.54 -9.62 -6.60
N GLU A 67 -14.88 -9.57 -7.76
CA GLU A 67 -14.38 -10.77 -8.43
C GLU A 67 -13.36 -11.51 -7.56
N ILE A 68 -12.42 -10.80 -6.93
CA ILE A 68 -11.46 -11.38 -5.98
C ILE A 68 -12.20 -11.92 -4.74
N LYS A 69 -13.14 -11.17 -4.16
CA LYS A 69 -13.91 -11.62 -2.98
C LYS A 69 -14.69 -12.90 -3.20
N ARG A 70 -15.21 -13.13 -4.41
CA ARG A 70 -15.90 -14.38 -4.78
C ARG A 70 -15.03 -15.63 -4.63
N THR A 71 -13.70 -15.46 -4.62
CA THR A 71 -12.73 -16.56 -4.46
C THR A 71 -12.35 -16.84 -3.00
N TRP A 72 -12.73 -15.95 -2.06
CA TRP A 72 -12.39 -16.08 -0.64
C TRP A 72 -12.91 -17.37 0.00
N PRO A 73 -14.15 -17.84 -0.27
CA PRO A 73 -14.65 -19.09 0.33
C PRO A 73 -13.86 -20.34 -0.10
N GLN A 74 -13.22 -20.32 -1.26
CA GLN A 74 -12.49 -21.48 -1.81
C GLN A 74 -11.02 -21.49 -1.39
N THR A 75 -10.40 -20.33 -1.20
CA THR A 75 -8.96 -20.23 -0.90
C THR A 75 -8.65 -19.82 0.53
N SER A 76 -9.67 -19.35 1.27
CA SER A 76 -9.50 -18.53 2.47
C SER A 76 -8.65 -17.28 2.20
N VAL A 77 -8.45 -16.46 3.22
CA VAL A 77 -7.71 -15.20 3.14
C VAL A 77 -6.76 -15.00 4.31
N SER A 78 -5.74 -14.16 4.08
CA SER A 78 -4.88 -13.60 5.12
C SER A 78 -5.17 -12.11 5.28
N ILE A 79 -5.36 -11.65 6.51
CA ILE A 79 -5.37 -10.22 6.80
C ILE A 79 -3.92 -9.77 6.98
N ILE A 80 -3.58 -8.63 6.39
CA ILE A 80 -2.26 -8.00 6.53
C ILE A 80 -2.48 -6.60 7.10
N SER A 81 -1.84 -6.30 8.22
CA SER A 81 -1.90 -4.99 8.86
C SER A 81 -0.51 -4.39 9.00
N ASP A 82 -0.38 -3.12 8.65
CA ASP A 82 0.87 -2.38 8.80
C ASP A 82 0.64 -0.96 9.34
N GLY A 83 1.48 -0.58 10.30
CA GLY A 83 1.46 0.75 10.91
C GLY A 83 2.48 1.67 10.26
N TRP A 84 2.02 2.79 9.69
CA TRP A 84 2.92 3.75 9.06
C TRP A 84 2.64 5.20 9.50
N LYS A 85 3.61 6.07 9.25
CA LYS A 85 3.46 7.52 9.43
C LYS A 85 3.44 8.20 8.08
N ASP A 86 2.42 9.02 7.85
CA ASP A 86 2.35 9.79 6.61
C ASP A 86 3.29 11.00 6.60
N ILE A 87 3.35 11.70 5.46
CA ILE A 87 4.18 12.90 5.28
C ILE A 87 3.81 14.04 6.24
N ARG A 88 2.61 13.99 6.84
CA ARG A 88 2.11 14.95 7.84
C ARG A 88 2.28 14.44 9.27
N GLN A 89 3.07 13.38 9.47
CA GLN A 89 3.31 12.72 10.77
C GLN A 89 2.04 12.12 11.40
N ARG A 90 0.99 11.87 10.61
CA ARG A 90 -0.19 11.15 11.08
C ARG A 90 0.12 9.67 11.18
N ASN A 91 -0.27 9.08 12.29
CA ASN A 91 -0.18 7.65 12.52
C ASN A 91 -1.37 6.95 11.86
N LEU A 92 -1.10 6.09 10.89
CA LEU A 92 -2.11 5.32 10.18
C LEU A 92 -1.87 3.82 10.36
N ILE A 93 -2.94 3.04 10.38
CA ILE A 93 -2.90 1.57 10.30
C ILE A 93 -3.67 1.15 9.06
N ASN A 94 -2.99 0.47 8.14
CA ASN A 94 -3.61 -0.03 6.91
C ASN A 94 -4.00 -1.49 7.09
N PHE A 95 -5.16 -1.87 6.58
CA PHE A 95 -5.62 -3.25 6.51
C PHE A 95 -5.77 -3.67 5.06
N LEU A 96 -5.14 -4.79 4.72
CA LEU A 96 -5.26 -5.46 3.44
C LEU A 96 -5.75 -6.88 3.65
N VAL A 97 -6.45 -7.41 2.65
CA VAL A 97 -6.86 -8.82 2.61
C VAL A 97 -6.21 -9.43 1.39
N ASN A 98 -5.46 -10.52 1.59
CA ASN A 98 -4.74 -11.20 0.53
C ASN A 98 -5.20 -12.64 0.37
N ASN A 99 -5.30 -13.07 -0.89
CA ASN A 99 -5.43 -14.46 -1.28
C ASN A 99 -4.70 -14.69 -2.63
N PRO A 100 -4.66 -15.92 -3.18
CA PRO A 100 -4.00 -16.19 -4.46
C PRO A 100 -4.54 -15.41 -5.66
N SER A 101 -5.80 -14.96 -5.60
CA SER A 101 -6.43 -14.17 -6.66
C SER A 101 -6.08 -12.68 -6.61
N GLY A 102 -5.59 -12.19 -5.47
CA GLY A 102 -5.07 -10.84 -5.36
C GLY A 102 -5.05 -10.28 -3.94
N THR A 103 -4.61 -9.03 -3.84
CA THR A 103 -4.64 -8.25 -2.60
C THR A 103 -5.62 -7.11 -2.73
N ILE A 104 -6.53 -7.00 -1.77
CA ILE A 104 -7.50 -5.91 -1.65
C ILE A 104 -7.05 -4.99 -0.52
N PHE A 105 -6.99 -3.69 -0.81
CA PHE A 105 -6.95 -2.69 0.25
C PHE A 105 -8.35 -2.59 0.87
N LEU A 106 -8.45 -2.92 2.16
CA LEU A 106 -9.73 -2.89 2.87
C LEU A 106 -10.01 -1.49 3.40
N LYS A 107 -9.14 -0.98 4.27
CA LYS A 107 -9.27 0.36 4.86
C LYS A 107 -7.97 0.84 5.49
N SER A 108 -7.92 2.14 5.79
CA SER A 108 -6.87 2.76 6.60
C SER A 108 -7.52 3.52 7.76
N VAL A 109 -6.98 3.34 8.97
CA VAL A 109 -7.49 3.95 10.20
C VAL A 109 -6.47 4.96 10.71
N ASN A 110 -6.92 6.20 10.93
CA ASN A 110 -6.10 7.23 11.55
C ASN A 110 -6.13 7.07 13.07
N VAL A 111 -4.97 6.76 13.65
CA VAL A 111 -4.77 6.55 15.08
C VAL A 111 -3.88 7.63 15.71
N SER A 112 -3.76 8.80 15.07
CA SER A 112 -2.90 9.90 15.54
C SER A 112 -3.26 10.43 16.92
N GLU A 113 -4.55 10.44 17.25
CA GLU A 113 -5.08 10.94 18.53
C GLU A 113 -5.08 9.88 19.64
N TYR A 114 -4.71 8.64 19.31
CA TYR A 114 -4.76 7.52 20.23
C TYR A 114 -3.34 7.08 20.61
N ILE A 115 -3.20 6.62 21.86
CA ILE A 115 -2.02 5.89 22.26
C ILE A 115 -2.06 4.55 21.50
N LYS A 116 -1.04 4.29 20.68
CA LYS A 116 -0.86 3.00 20.01
C LYS A 116 -0.48 1.93 21.02
N ASP A 117 -1.43 1.50 21.84
CA ASP A 117 -1.25 0.37 22.73
C ASP A 117 -1.78 -0.92 22.09
N ALA A 118 -1.44 -2.05 22.70
CA ALA A 118 -1.91 -3.36 22.23
C ALA A 118 -3.45 -3.45 22.23
N LYS A 119 -4.15 -2.76 23.14
CA LYS A 119 -5.62 -2.85 23.23
C LYS A 119 -6.30 -2.24 22.02
N LEU A 120 -5.85 -1.07 21.57
CA LEU A 120 -6.37 -0.42 20.37
C LEU A 120 -6.13 -1.29 19.13
N ILE A 121 -4.91 -1.80 18.96
CA ILE A 121 -4.55 -2.64 17.81
C ILE A 121 -5.39 -3.91 17.81
N PHE A 122 -5.55 -4.56 18.96
CA PHE A 122 -6.38 -5.75 19.11
C PHE A 122 -7.83 -5.46 18.71
N LYS A 123 -8.41 -4.37 19.20
CA LYS A 123 -9.77 -3.96 18.85
C LYS A 123 -9.93 -3.77 17.33
N LEU A 124 -9.00 -3.07 16.69
CA LEU A 124 -9.07 -2.84 15.25
C LEU A 124 -8.92 -4.13 14.44
N LEU A 125 -8.02 -5.03 14.83
CA LEU A 125 -7.85 -6.33 14.19
C LEU A 125 -9.10 -7.19 14.35
N ASP A 126 -9.68 -7.20 15.56
CA ASP A 126 -10.90 -7.96 15.86
C ASP A 126 -12.11 -7.44 15.06
N GLU A 127 -12.28 -6.12 14.92
CA GLU A 127 -13.29 -5.52 14.05
C GLU A 127 -13.10 -5.89 12.58
N VAL A 128 -11.86 -5.95 12.10
CA VAL A 128 -11.55 -6.36 10.71
C VAL A 128 -11.81 -7.85 10.50
N VAL A 129 -11.52 -8.70 11.49
CA VAL A 129 -11.85 -10.13 11.44
C VAL A 129 -13.36 -10.33 11.32
N GLU A 130 -14.16 -9.57 12.06
CA GLU A 130 -15.62 -9.60 11.93
C GLU A 130 -16.12 -9.07 10.57
N GLU A 131 -15.57 -7.95 10.10
CA GLU A 131 -15.95 -7.34 8.82
C GLU A 131 -15.69 -8.28 7.62
N VAL A 132 -14.58 -9.01 7.65
CA VAL A 132 -14.22 -9.99 6.61
C VAL A 132 -14.95 -11.32 6.80
N GLY A 133 -15.21 -11.71 8.04
CA GLY A 133 -15.81 -12.98 8.43
C GLY A 133 -14.76 -14.02 8.84
N GLU A 134 -14.76 -14.38 10.12
CA GLU A 134 -13.77 -15.29 10.74
C GLU A 134 -13.59 -16.62 9.98
N HIS A 135 -14.69 -17.21 9.51
CA HIS A 135 -14.67 -18.49 8.79
C HIS A 135 -13.87 -18.46 7.46
N LEU A 136 -13.60 -17.27 6.91
CA LEU A 136 -12.80 -17.11 5.70
C LEU A 136 -11.31 -16.91 5.99
N ILE A 137 -10.94 -16.62 7.25
CA ILE A 137 -9.60 -16.14 7.60
C ILE A 137 -8.77 -17.30 8.14
N VAL A 138 -7.57 -17.49 7.59
CA VAL A 138 -6.60 -18.45 8.12
C VAL A 138 -5.53 -17.81 8.99
N GLN A 139 -5.17 -16.55 8.71
CA GLN A 139 -4.14 -15.85 9.47
C GLN A 139 -4.27 -14.34 9.43
N VAL A 140 -3.68 -13.71 10.44
CA VAL A 140 -3.50 -12.27 10.57
C VAL A 140 -2.00 -11.98 10.66
N ILE A 141 -1.48 -11.22 9.71
CA ILE A 141 -0.08 -10.85 9.58
C ILE A 141 0.09 -9.40 10.00
N THR A 142 0.98 -9.12 10.93
CA THR A 142 1.30 -7.75 11.36
C THR A 142 2.80 -7.51 11.41
N ASP A 143 3.24 -6.26 11.56
CA ASP A 143 4.64 -6.01 11.93
C ASP A 143 5.00 -6.69 13.27
N ASN A 144 6.30 -6.84 13.54
CA ASN A 144 6.84 -7.48 14.76
C ASN A 144 7.16 -6.44 15.85
N ALA A 145 6.61 -5.22 15.77
CA ALA A 145 6.76 -4.26 16.83
C ALA A 145 6.07 -4.79 18.10
N SER A 146 6.59 -4.38 19.26
CA SER A 146 6.19 -4.91 20.57
C SER A 146 4.67 -4.90 20.78
N ASN A 147 4.00 -3.86 20.30
CA ASN A 147 2.56 -3.67 20.52
C ASN A 147 1.74 -4.65 19.69
N TYR A 148 2.14 -4.94 18.45
CA TYR A 148 1.48 -5.93 17.59
C TYR A 148 1.75 -7.36 18.07
N LYS A 149 2.97 -7.64 18.54
CA LYS A 149 3.26 -8.93 19.17
C LYS A 149 2.40 -9.16 20.41
N ALA A 150 2.20 -8.13 21.23
CA ALA A 150 1.33 -8.20 22.39
C ALA A 150 -0.16 -8.37 22.04
N THR A 151 -0.56 -8.17 20.77
CA THR A 151 -1.93 -8.45 20.30
C THR A 151 -2.12 -9.83 19.70
N GLY A 152 -1.03 -10.49 19.27
CA GLY A 152 -1.10 -11.78 18.60
C GLY A 152 -1.72 -12.86 19.48
N ASP A 153 -1.21 -13.02 20.70
CA ASP A 153 -1.70 -14.04 21.64
C ASP A 153 -3.17 -13.82 22.02
N PRO A 154 -3.61 -12.62 22.47
CA PRO A 154 -5.03 -12.37 22.73
C PRO A 154 -5.95 -12.63 21.53
N LEU A 155 -5.48 -12.34 20.31
CA LEU A 155 -6.26 -12.58 19.10
C LEU A 155 -6.46 -14.07 18.85
N MET A 156 -5.41 -14.87 18.98
CA MET A 156 -5.48 -16.34 18.85
C MET A 156 -6.27 -16.99 20.00
N GLU A 157 -6.21 -16.43 21.22
CA GLU A 157 -7.02 -16.89 22.35
C GLU A 157 -8.53 -16.69 22.12
N LYS A 158 -8.91 -15.51 21.59
CA LYS A 158 -10.31 -15.20 21.26
C LYS A 158 -10.79 -15.99 20.04
N ARG A 159 -9.95 -16.11 19.01
CA ARG A 159 -10.28 -16.65 17.68
C ARG A 159 -9.46 -17.92 17.41
N LYS A 160 -9.89 -19.03 18.00
CA LYS A 160 -9.11 -20.28 18.05
C LYS A 160 -8.78 -20.91 16.69
N HIS A 161 -9.45 -20.48 15.63
CA HIS A 161 -9.27 -20.99 14.27
C HIS A 161 -8.30 -20.16 13.42
N LEU A 162 -7.82 -19.02 13.93
CA LEU A 162 -6.88 -18.15 13.21
C LEU A 162 -5.51 -18.15 13.87
N TYR A 163 -4.48 -17.93 13.05
CA TYR A 163 -3.11 -17.73 13.51
C TYR A 163 -2.67 -16.29 13.35
N TRP A 164 -2.00 -15.75 14.37
CA TRP A 164 -1.23 -14.54 14.22
C TRP A 164 0.20 -14.88 13.80
N THR A 165 0.73 -14.18 12.79
CA THR A 165 2.12 -14.34 12.35
C THR A 165 2.82 -12.99 12.19
N PRO A 166 4.10 -12.87 12.57
CA PRO A 166 4.87 -11.66 12.32
C PRO A 166 5.23 -11.55 10.83
N CYS A 167 5.29 -10.32 10.33
CA CYS A 167 5.66 -10.02 8.96
C CYS A 167 7.08 -10.52 8.64
N ALA A 168 7.19 -11.41 7.65
CA ALA A 168 8.46 -12.00 7.25
C ALA A 168 9.48 -10.96 6.81
N ALA A 169 9.07 -9.92 6.07
CA ALA A 169 9.98 -8.86 5.63
C ALA A 169 10.59 -8.11 6.81
N HIS A 170 9.78 -7.81 7.82
CA HIS A 170 10.27 -7.15 9.02
C HIS A 170 11.10 -8.07 9.91
N CYS A 171 10.77 -9.38 9.98
CA CYS A 171 11.65 -10.36 10.62
C CYS A 171 13.02 -10.43 9.96
N ILE A 172 13.10 -10.42 8.62
CA ILE A 172 14.37 -10.40 7.88
C ILE A 172 15.13 -9.11 8.17
N ASP A 173 14.45 -7.96 8.18
CA ASP A 173 15.08 -6.68 8.53
C ASP A 173 15.73 -6.74 9.93
N LEU A 174 15.02 -7.21 10.94
CA LEU A 174 15.55 -7.40 12.29
C LEU A 174 16.74 -8.37 12.34
N MET A 175 16.74 -9.42 11.52
CA MET A 175 17.90 -10.32 11.40
C MET A 175 19.10 -9.59 10.80
N LEU A 176 18.89 -8.78 9.75
CA LEU A 176 19.94 -7.98 9.13
C LEU A 176 20.47 -6.91 10.08
N GLU A 177 19.62 -6.30 10.91
CA GLU A 177 20.04 -5.36 11.97
C GLU A 177 20.95 -6.03 13.00
N ARG A 178 20.66 -7.27 13.39
CA ARG A 178 21.54 -8.02 14.30
C ARG A 178 22.87 -8.37 13.66
N ILE A 179 22.89 -8.71 12.36
CA ILE A 179 24.13 -8.93 11.62
C ILE A 179 24.94 -7.63 11.56
N ARG A 180 24.30 -6.50 11.28
CA ARG A 180 24.92 -5.16 11.29
C ARG A 180 25.65 -4.87 12.60
N ASP A 181 25.12 -5.33 13.72
CA ASP A 181 25.67 -5.06 15.05
C ASP A 181 26.89 -5.94 15.40
N LEU A 182 27.26 -6.93 14.56
CA LEU A 182 28.45 -7.75 14.76
C LEU A 182 29.74 -6.92 14.66
N PRO A 183 30.74 -7.16 15.54
CA PRO A 183 31.97 -6.36 15.59
C PRO A 183 32.72 -6.26 14.26
N GLN A 184 32.71 -7.34 13.47
CA GLN A 184 33.35 -7.44 12.16
C GLN A 184 32.80 -6.44 11.12
N HIS A 185 31.55 -5.99 11.25
CA HIS A 185 30.92 -5.06 10.32
C HIS A 185 30.96 -3.60 10.82
N LYS A 186 31.24 -3.38 12.11
CA LYS A 186 31.18 -2.06 12.77
C LYS A 186 32.00 -0.98 12.05
N ASN A 187 33.26 -1.26 11.71
CA ASN A 187 34.14 -0.27 11.08
C ASN A 187 33.67 0.11 9.66
N ALA A 188 33.30 -0.88 8.85
CA ALA A 188 32.80 -0.66 7.50
C ALA A 188 31.52 0.21 7.50
N LEU A 189 30.57 -0.12 8.38
CA LEU A 189 29.32 0.63 8.53
C LEU A 189 29.53 2.07 9.00
N LEU A 190 30.45 2.30 9.95
CA LEU A 190 30.79 3.65 10.41
C LEU A 190 31.35 4.51 9.28
N LYS A 191 32.27 3.95 8.47
CA LYS A 191 32.83 4.65 7.31
C LYS A 191 31.74 4.94 6.26
N ALA A 192 30.91 3.95 5.93
CA ALA A 192 29.82 4.11 4.98
C ALA A 192 28.82 5.20 5.43
N ARG A 193 28.42 5.21 6.72
CA ARG A 193 27.55 6.25 7.28
C ARG A 193 28.17 7.64 7.20
N LYS A 194 29.48 7.78 7.44
CA LYS A 194 30.17 9.09 7.28
C LYS A 194 30.08 9.60 5.85
N VAL A 195 30.34 8.74 4.87
CA VAL A 195 30.25 9.10 3.45
C VAL A 195 28.80 9.46 3.09
N ALA A 196 27.83 8.64 3.48
CA ALA A 196 26.42 8.89 3.23
C ALA A 196 25.97 10.23 3.84
N ASN A 197 26.29 10.48 5.11
CA ASN A 197 25.95 11.74 5.77
C ASN A 197 26.63 12.95 5.11
N TYR A 198 27.88 12.81 4.66
CA TYR A 198 28.55 13.86 3.92
C TYR A 198 27.80 14.19 2.64
N ILE A 199 27.42 13.18 1.86
CA ILE A 199 26.62 13.35 0.63
C ILE A 199 25.29 14.02 0.97
N TYR A 200 24.47 13.45 1.87
CA TYR A 200 23.14 13.97 2.19
C TYR A 200 23.14 15.38 2.76
N ASN A 201 24.19 15.80 3.48
CA ASN A 201 24.30 17.14 4.04
C ASN A 201 24.90 18.18 3.07
N HIS A 202 25.46 17.76 1.95
CA HIS A 202 26.12 18.64 0.96
C HIS A 202 25.60 18.42 -0.47
N SER A 203 24.45 17.76 -0.63
CA SER A 203 23.73 17.60 -1.91
C SER A 203 22.59 18.59 -2.04
#